data_AF-A0A937D2N9-F1
#
_entry.id   AF-A0A937D2N9-F1
#
_cell.length_a   1.000
_cell.length_b   1.000
_cell.length_c   1.000
_cell.angle_alpha   90.00
_cell.angle_beta   90.00
_cell.angle_gamma   90.00
#
_symmetry.space_group_name_H-M   'P 1'
#
loop_
_entity.id
_entity.type
_entity.pdbx_description
1 polymer ?
#
loop_
_entity_poly.entity_id
_entity_poly.type
_entity_poly.pdbx_seq_one_letter_code
_entity_poly.pdbx_strand_id
1 'polypeptide(L)'
;MHQRNGDAPYASTFDAVSRFPETATAIAARTIHGRVEVMSPHGIGDLLGLIVRPTPAFKHKMDVYRERVLSKGWPARWPGLTMLMTWDEAYSASYSSFDRIDT
;
A
#
# COMPACT_ATOMS: atom_id res chain seq x y z
N MET A 1 -17.18 -4.24 2.24
CA MET A 1 -16.28 -3.12 2.57
C MET A 1 -16.39 -1.95 1.59
N HIS A 2 -16.55 -2.16 0.28
CA HIS A 2 -16.71 -1.07 -0.70
C HIS A 2 -17.82 -0.06 -0.32
N GLN A 3 -18.98 -0.54 0.15
CA GLN A 3 -20.09 0.32 0.60
C GLN A 3 -19.71 1.28 1.73
N ARG A 4 -18.93 0.83 2.73
CA ARG A 4 -18.49 1.67 3.85
C ARG A 4 -17.56 2.80 3.39
N ASN A 5 -16.75 2.52 2.37
CA ASN A 5 -15.74 3.45 1.88
C ASN A 5 -16.25 4.33 0.72
N GLY A 6 -17.50 4.11 0.27
CA GLY A 6 -18.05 4.75 -0.92
C GLY A 6 -17.35 4.35 -2.23
N ASP A 7 -16.67 3.20 -2.24
CA ASP A 7 -16.00 2.69 -3.43
C ASP A 7 -16.96 1.86 -4.28
N ALA A 8 -16.67 1.75 -5.58
CA ALA A 8 -17.33 0.78 -6.45
C ALA A 8 -17.09 -0.66 -5.97
N PRO A 9 -17.99 -1.61 -6.25
CA PRO A 9 -17.76 -3.02 -5.96
C PRO A 9 -16.43 -3.51 -6.53
N TYR A 10 -15.64 -4.20 -5.70
CA TYR A 10 -14.36 -4.77 -6.14
C TYR A 10 -14.59 -5.99 -7.02
N ALA A 11 -13.82 -6.11 -8.10
CA ALA A 11 -13.97 -7.19 -9.08
C ALA A 11 -13.40 -8.54 -8.59
N SER A 12 -12.46 -8.49 -7.64
CA SER A 12 -11.82 -9.67 -7.05
C SER A 12 -11.18 -9.32 -5.70
N THR A 13 -10.70 -10.33 -4.96
CA THR A 13 -9.88 -10.11 -3.77
C THR A 13 -8.60 -9.35 -4.10
N PHE A 14 -7.98 -9.61 -5.26
CA PHE A 14 -6.79 -8.90 -5.71
C PHE A 14 -7.08 -7.41 -5.92
N ASP A 15 -8.18 -7.09 -6.60
CA ASP A 15 -8.63 -5.70 -6.77
C ASP A 15 -8.91 -5.07 -5.40
N ALA A 16 -9.65 -5.73 -4.51
CA ALA A 16 -9.92 -5.24 -3.17
C ALA A 16 -8.65 -4.91 -2.36
N VAL A 17 -7.64 -5.79 -2.39
CA VAL A 17 -6.34 -5.58 -1.72
C VAL A 17 -5.57 -4.43 -2.37
N SER A 18 -5.62 -4.29 -3.70
CA SER A 18 -4.96 -3.20 -4.41
C SER A 18 -5.48 -1.81 -4.01
N ARG A 19 -6.72 -1.74 -3.48
CA ARG A 19 -7.37 -0.51 -2.98
C ARG A 19 -7.06 -0.20 -1.53
N PHE A 20 -6.19 -0.96 -0.85
CA PHE A 20 -5.82 -0.61 0.52
C PHE A 20 -5.05 0.72 0.58
N PRO A 21 -5.02 1.41 1.73
CA PRO A 21 -4.45 2.76 1.78
C PRO A 21 -2.93 2.78 1.65
N GLU A 22 -2.23 1.78 2.17
CA GLU A 22 -0.77 1.71 2.20
C GLU A 22 -0.22 0.54 1.35
N THR A 23 0.79 0.77 0.52
CA THR A 23 1.41 -0.27 -0.34
C THR A 23 1.93 -1.46 0.47
N ALA A 24 2.62 -1.20 1.58
CA ALA A 24 3.14 -2.23 2.50
C ALA A 24 2.03 -3.02 3.21
N THR A 25 0.80 -2.50 3.27
CA THR A 25 -0.36 -3.20 3.85
C THR A 25 -1.18 -3.93 2.80
N ALA A 26 -1.09 -3.52 1.53
CA ALA A 26 -1.72 -4.15 0.38
C ALA A 26 -1.00 -5.44 -0.02
N ILE A 27 -0.89 -6.38 0.92
CA ILE A 27 -0.32 -7.70 0.72
C ILE A 27 -1.23 -8.75 1.35
N ALA A 28 -1.29 -9.94 0.76
CA ALA A 28 -1.99 -11.07 1.33
C ALA A 28 -1.21 -12.36 1.04
N ALA A 29 -1.35 -13.34 1.92
CA ALA A 29 -0.79 -14.67 1.72
C ALA A 29 -1.83 -15.73 2.02
N ARG A 30 -1.76 -16.85 1.30
CA ARG A 30 -2.57 -18.05 1.56
C ARG A 30 -1.74 -19.29 1.33
N THR A 31 -2.14 -20.39 1.97
CA THR A 31 -1.52 -21.70 1.75
C THR A 31 -2.38 -22.53 0.82
N ILE A 32 -1.78 -23.06 -0.24
CA ILE A 32 -2.40 -24.02 -1.16
C ILE A 32 -1.45 -25.20 -1.31
N HIS A 33 -1.91 -26.40 -0.95
CA HIS A 33 -1.14 -27.65 -1.04
C HIS A 33 0.26 -27.55 -0.39
N GLY A 34 0.36 -26.90 0.77
CA GLY A 34 1.62 -26.71 1.48
C GLY A 34 2.56 -25.65 0.89
N ARG A 35 2.15 -24.96 -0.17
CA ARG A 35 2.88 -23.81 -0.74
C ARG A 35 2.22 -22.50 -0.33
N VAL A 36 3.02 -21.50 -0.03
CA VAL A 36 2.54 -20.15 0.24
C VAL A 36 2.43 -19.39 -1.08
N GLU A 37 1.25 -18.91 -1.39
CA GLU A 37 1.02 -17.96 -2.47
C GLU A 37 0.88 -16.56 -1.86
N VAL A 38 1.54 -15.58 -2.48
CA VAL A 38 1.52 -14.18 -2.05
C VAL A 38 0.90 -13.32 -3.15
N MET A 39 0.01 -12.42 -2.74
CA MET A 39 -0.51 -11.34 -3.59
C MET A 39 0.09 -10.02 -3.11
N SER A 40 0.78 -9.31 -4.00
CA SER A 40 1.38 -8.00 -3.74
C SER A 40 1.12 -7.07 -4.94
N PRO A 41 -0.07 -6.46 -5.05
CA PRO A 41 -0.44 -5.60 -6.19
C PRO A 41 0.49 -4.40 -6.42
N HIS A 42 1.24 -3.99 -5.39
CA HIS A 42 2.19 -2.87 -5.44
C HIS A 42 3.65 -3.33 -5.22
N GLY A 43 3.93 -4.63 -5.36
CA GLY A 43 5.21 -5.23 -5.01
C GLY A 43 5.44 -5.38 -3.51
N ILE A 44 6.59 -5.93 -3.12
CA ILE A 44 6.96 -6.17 -1.71
C ILE A 44 8.05 -5.22 -1.19
N GLY A 45 8.62 -4.39 -2.07
CA GLY A 45 9.77 -3.53 -1.74
C GLY A 45 9.49 -2.60 -0.56
N ASP A 46 8.34 -1.92 -0.57
CA ASP A 46 7.96 -1.03 0.52
C ASP A 46 7.76 -1.79 1.86
N LEU A 47 7.21 -3.02 1.82
CA LEU A 47 7.05 -3.84 3.03
C LEU A 47 8.42 -4.23 3.63
N LEU A 48 9.33 -4.73 2.79
CA LEU A 48 10.66 -5.15 3.22
C LEU A 48 11.56 -3.97 3.61
N GLY A 49 11.37 -2.81 2.97
CA GLY A 49 12.08 -1.58 3.24
C GLY A 49 11.54 -0.77 4.42
N LEU A 50 10.49 -1.25 5.10
CA LEU A 50 9.79 -0.51 6.18
C LEU A 50 9.29 0.87 5.72
N ILE A 51 8.71 0.94 4.53
CA ILE A 51 8.16 2.16 3.93
C ILE A 51 6.64 2.07 3.94
N VAL A 52 5.98 3.05 4.55
CA VAL A 52 4.55 3.30 4.42
C VAL A 52 4.37 4.34 3.32
N ARG A 53 3.96 3.89 2.13
CA ARG A 53 3.62 4.72 0.98
C ARG A 53 2.12 4.62 0.71
N PRO A 54 1.42 5.72 0.36
CA PRO A 54 0.04 5.65 -0.10
C PRO A 54 -0.06 4.83 -1.38
N THR A 55 -1.10 4.02 -1.55
CA THR A 55 -1.35 3.38 -2.86
C THR A 55 -1.89 4.41 -3.86
N PRO A 56 -1.82 4.13 -5.18
CA PRO A 56 -2.40 5.03 -6.19
C PRO A 56 -3.90 5.29 -6.04
N ALA A 57 -4.64 4.36 -5.43
CA ALA A 57 -6.06 4.54 -5.12
C ALA A 57 -6.32 5.71 -4.15
N PHE A 58 -5.31 6.15 -3.40
CA PHE A 58 -5.40 7.21 -2.40
C PHE A 58 -4.86 8.57 -2.88
N LYS A 59 -4.46 8.71 -4.16
CA LYS A 59 -3.97 9.97 -4.73
C LYS A 59 -4.86 11.18 -4.42
N HIS A 60 -6.17 11.00 -4.53
CA HIS A 60 -7.17 12.05 -4.29
C HIS A 60 -7.78 11.99 -2.88
N LYS A 61 -7.26 11.12 -2.00
CA LYS A 61 -7.74 10.89 -0.63
C LYS A 61 -6.57 10.96 0.38
N MET A 62 -5.57 11.78 0.11
CA MET A 62 -4.35 11.86 0.92
C MET A 62 -4.61 12.28 2.37
N ASP A 63 -5.64 13.08 2.63
CA ASP A 63 -6.02 13.46 4.00
C ASP A 63 -6.45 12.25 4.83
N VAL A 64 -7.27 11.37 4.24
CA VAL A 64 -7.72 10.12 4.87
C VAL A 64 -6.54 9.19 5.14
N TYR A 65 -5.60 9.09 4.19
CA TYR A 65 -4.37 8.31 4.37
C TYR A 65 -3.52 8.87 5.53
N ARG A 66 -3.28 10.18 5.56
CA ARG A 66 -2.47 10.83 6.60
C ARG A 66 -3.07 10.65 7.99
N GLU A 67 -4.36 10.92 8.13
CA GLU A 67 -5.08 10.73 9.41
C GLU A 67 -4.95 9.28 9.90
N ARG A 68 -5.17 8.33 8.99
CA ARG A 68 -5.07 6.91 9.30
C ARG A 68 -3.67 6.53 9.77
N VAL A 69 -2.62 6.84 9.02
CA VAL A 69 -1.23 6.43 9.34
C VAL A 69 -0.80 7.02 10.68
N LEU A 70 -1.12 8.29 10.94
CA LEU A 70 -0.82 8.94 12.22
C LEU A 70 -1.55 8.31 13.40
N SER A 71 -2.81 7.88 13.22
CA SER A 71 -3.60 7.23 14.28
C SER A 71 -3.04 5.89 14.74
N LYS A 72 -2.16 5.24 13.96
CA LYS A 72 -1.67 3.89 14.25
C LYS A 72 -0.53 3.83 15.26
N GLY A 73 0.18 4.93 15.47
CA GLY A 73 1.33 4.97 16.38
C GLY A 73 2.45 3.97 16.00
N TRP A 74 2.55 3.57 14.73
CA TRP A 74 3.52 2.58 14.28
C TRP A 74 4.98 2.91 14.59
N PRO A 75 5.45 4.17 14.51
CA PRO A 75 6.83 4.50 14.83
C PRO A 75 7.28 4.10 16.24
N ALA A 76 6.35 4.02 17.21
CA ALA A 76 6.66 3.56 18.56
C ALA A 76 7.05 2.07 18.61
N ARG A 77 6.53 1.26 17.67
CA ARG A 77 6.81 -0.19 17.57
C ARG A 77 7.90 -0.50 16.56
N TRP A 78 8.02 0.32 15.51
CA TRP A 78 8.92 0.09 14.38
C TRP A 78 9.82 1.32 14.18
N PRO A 79 10.97 1.39 14.88
CA PRO A 79 11.83 2.57 14.86
C PRO A 79 12.44 2.89 13.49
N GLY A 80 12.55 1.91 12.58
CA GLY A 80 13.05 2.08 11.22
C GLY A 80 11.96 2.41 10.18
N LEU A 81 10.73 2.64 10.62
CA LEU A 81 9.60 2.86 9.71
C LEU A 81 9.65 4.27 9.11
N THR A 82 9.71 4.33 7.78
CA THR A 82 9.58 5.58 7.02
C THR A 82 8.13 5.74 6.57
N MET A 83 7.51 6.89 6.87
CA MET A 83 6.15 7.18 6.43
C MET A 83 6.19 8.33 5.42
N LEU A 84 5.75 8.08 4.19
CA LEU A 84 5.66 9.10 3.14
C LEU A 84 4.32 9.80 3.30
N MET A 85 4.35 11.10 3.62
CA MET A 85 3.19 11.84 4.11
C MET A 85 2.54 12.68 3.00
N THR A 86 3.26 12.96 1.93
CA THR A 86 2.77 13.68 0.75
C THR A 86 2.82 12.81 -0.50
N TRP A 87 2.03 13.17 -1.50
CA TRP A 87 2.04 12.48 -2.78
C TRP A 87 3.39 12.64 -3.51
N ASP A 88 4.01 13.81 -3.41
CA ASP A 88 5.27 14.11 -4.09
C ASP A 88 6.46 13.37 -3.45
N GLU A 89 6.45 13.16 -2.13
CA GLU A 89 7.40 12.24 -1.46
C GLU A 89 7.21 10.79 -1.94
N ALA A 90 5.95 10.36 -2.08
CA ALA A 90 5.60 8.99 -2.46
C ALA A 90 5.91 8.67 -3.93
N TYR A 91 5.78 9.65 -4.83
CA TYR A 91 5.83 9.46 -6.27
C TYR A 91 6.51 10.64 -6.95
N SER A 92 7.74 10.97 -6.53
CA SER A 92 8.47 12.10 -7.10
C SER A 92 8.75 11.92 -8.60
N ALA A 93 8.70 13.03 -9.35
CA ALA A 93 8.89 13.02 -10.80
C ALA A 93 10.27 12.49 -11.23
N SER A 94 11.28 12.51 -10.34
CA SER A 94 12.64 12.04 -10.63
C SER A 94 12.79 10.51 -10.66
N TYR A 95 11.82 9.76 -10.15
CA TYR A 95 11.79 8.28 -10.20
C TYR A 95 10.95 7.72 -11.36
N SER A 96 10.35 8.58 -12.18
CA SER A 96 9.34 8.17 -13.16
C SER A 96 9.87 7.47 -14.41
N SER A 97 11.20 7.36 -14.63
CA SER A 97 11.72 6.90 -15.92
C SER A 97 12.53 5.60 -15.94
N PHE A 98 12.88 4.98 -14.81
CA PHE A 98 13.77 3.80 -14.85
C PHE A 98 13.35 2.56 -14.04
N ASP A 99 12.44 2.65 -13.05
CA ASP A 99 12.11 1.48 -12.21
C ASP A 99 10.80 0.76 -12.60
N ARG A 100 10.31 0.97 -13.83
CA ARG A 100 9.25 0.13 -14.42
C ARG A 100 9.91 -1.01 -15.19
N ILE A 101 10.26 -2.08 -14.50
CA ILE A 101 10.52 -3.49 -14.92
C ILE A 101 11.26 -4.08 -13.68
N ASP A 102 10.69 -4.96 -12.88
CA ASP A 102 10.39 -6.35 -13.23
C ASP A 102 9.09 -6.86 -12.57
N THR A 103 8.28 -7.52 -13.38
CA THR A 103 7.23 -8.47 -12.98
C THR A 103 7.83 -9.82 -12.63
#